data_AF-A0A943RWA7-F1
#
_entry.id   AF-A0A943RWA7-F1
#
_cell.length_a   1.000
_cell.length_b   1.000
_cell.length_c   1.000
_cell.angle_alpha   90.00
_cell.angle_beta   90.00
_cell.angle_gamma   90.00
#
_symmetry.space_group_name_H-M   'P 1'
#
loop_
_entity.id
_entity.type
_entity.pdbx_description
1 polymer ?
#
loop_
_entity_poly.entity_id
_entity_poly.type
_entity_poly.pdbx_seq_one_letter_code
_entity_poly.pdbx_strand_id
1 'polypeptide(L)'
;MNTSKAAFHALFSKNKAKKSTGIPLSAGMVLVTLGIVYGDIGTSPMYTMKAIIAGNGGLLTMSTDVVLGALSLIIWTLTLITTVKYVMVAMKADNHNEGGIFALYSLVKKCAKWLIIPAMIGGAALLADGILTPAVTVTTAIEGLRTIPAAHAIIGDNQHIVVMITIIILCTLFALQKAGTSTIGKAFGPVMTLWFLFLGAMGVMNMFADISVVRALNPVRGIL
;
A
#
# COMPACT_ATOMS: atom_id res chain seq x y z
N MET A 1 60.84 16.33 -21.18
CA MET A 1 59.56 15.84 -21.76
C MET A 1 59.56 14.32 -21.56
N ASN A 2 58.76 13.63 -20.73
CA ASN A 2 57.45 13.95 -20.20
C ASN A 2 57.05 12.98 -19.06
N THR A 3 57.56 13.15 -17.83
CA THR A 3 57.14 12.35 -16.67
C THR A 3 55.81 12.82 -16.07
N SER A 4 55.33 14.02 -16.45
CA SER A 4 54.04 14.56 -16.02
C SER A 4 52.84 14.00 -16.84
N LYS A 5 53.02 13.67 -18.12
CA LYS A 5 51.96 13.01 -18.93
C LYS A 5 51.63 11.58 -18.46
N ALA A 6 52.60 10.85 -17.90
CA ALA A 6 52.36 9.50 -17.37
C ALA A 6 51.48 9.52 -16.09
N ALA A 7 51.70 10.50 -15.21
CA ALA A 7 50.86 10.71 -14.02
C ALA A 7 49.45 11.21 -14.40
N PHE A 8 49.34 12.04 -15.44
CA PHE A 8 48.05 12.54 -15.92
C PHE A 8 47.19 11.42 -16.55
N HIS A 9 47.80 10.49 -17.31
CA HIS A 9 47.08 9.36 -17.90
C HIS A 9 46.62 8.32 -16.85
N ALA A 10 47.34 8.19 -15.74
CA ALA A 10 46.97 7.31 -14.63
C ALA A 10 45.75 7.83 -13.82
N LEU A 11 45.53 9.15 -13.80
CA LEU A 11 44.37 9.78 -13.13
C LEU A 11 43.08 9.66 -13.94
N PHE A 12 43.15 9.51 -15.28
CA PHE A 12 41.97 9.35 -16.15
C PHE A 12 41.63 7.89 -16.50
N SER A 13 42.48 6.92 -16.17
CA SER A 13 42.25 5.49 -16.43
C SER A 13 41.54 4.74 -15.28
N LYS A 14 40.86 5.46 -14.38
CA LYS A 14 40.15 4.85 -13.24
C LYS A 14 38.62 4.89 -13.33
N ASN A 15 38.06 5.21 -14.49
CA ASN A 15 36.64 5.00 -14.76
C ASN A 15 36.42 3.61 -15.40
N LYS A 16 36.74 2.56 -14.62
CA LYS A 16 36.16 1.25 -14.92
C LYS A 16 34.66 1.39 -14.75
N ALA A 17 33.94 1.27 -15.86
CA ALA A 17 32.49 1.14 -15.89
C ALA A 17 32.03 0.27 -14.71
N LYS A 18 31.28 0.88 -13.80
CA LYS A 18 30.63 0.18 -12.69
C LYS A 18 29.66 -0.79 -13.34
N LYS A 19 30.10 -2.04 -13.50
CA LYS A 19 29.29 -3.14 -14.03
C LYS A 19 28.04 -3.18 -13.15
N SER A 20 26.89 -2.84 -13.73
CA SER A 20 25.59 -2.98 -13.07
C SER A 20 25.41 -4.46 -12.75
N THR A 21 25.82 -4.84 -11.55
CA THR A 21 25.51 -6.16 -10.99
C THR A 21 24.01 -6.16 -10.81
N GLY A 22 23.29 -6.81 -11.73
CA GLY A 22 21.86 -7.06 -11.58
C GLY A 22 21.62 -7.58 -10.17
N ILE A 23 20.74 -6.91 -9.43
CA ILE A 23 20.37 -7.32 -8.08
C ILE A 23 19.95 -8.79 -8.20
N PRO A 24 20.60 -9.73 -7.49
CA PRO A 24 20.23 -11.13 -7.59
C PRO A 24 18.81 -11.27 -7.03
N LEU A 25 17.81 -11.29 -7.91
CA LEU A 25 16.39 -11.46 -7.57
C LEU A 25 16.18 -12.86 -7.00
N SER A 26 16.50 -13.03 -5.71
CA SER A 26 16.09 -14.21 -4.96
C SER A 26 14.57 -14.21 -4.87
N ALA A 27 13.95 -15.37 -5.07
CA ALA A 27 12.50 -15.55 -4.93
C ALA A 27 11.98 -15.02 -3.58
N GLY A 28 12.79 -15.11 -2.51
CA GLY A 28 12.46 -14.53 -1.21
C GLY A 28 12.40 -13.00 -1.20
N MET A 29 13.26 -12.30 -1.97
CA MET A 29 13.17 -10.84 -2.09
C MET A 29 11.94 -10.42 -2.91
N VAL A 30 11.61 -11.16 -3.97
CA VAL A 30 10.37 -10.93 -4.73
C VAL A 30 9.15 -11.09 -3.82
N LEU A 31 9.07 -12.19 -3.07
CA LEU A 31 7.98 -12.45 -2.13
C LEU A 31 7.83 -11.33 -1.08
N VAL A 32 8.94 -10.87 -0.50
CA VAL A 32 8.95 -9.77 0.46
C VAL A 32 8.46 -8.47 -0.18
N THR A 33 8.98 -8.11 -1.37
CA THR A 33 8.56 -6.90 -2.06
C THR A 33 7.08 -6.93 -2.46
N LEU A 34 6.59 -8.07 -2.94
CA LEU A 34 5.17 -8.27 -3.25
C LEU A 34 4.32 -8.15 -1.98
N GLY A 35 4.72 -8.81 -0.88
CA GLY A 35 3.99 -8.73 0.38
C GLY A 35 3.89 -7.30 0.92
N ILE A 36 4.95 -6.50 0.83
CA ILE A 36 4.94 -5.10 1.26
C ILE A 36 4.02 -4.25 0.37
N VAL A 37 4.18 -4.33 -0.95
CA VAL A 37 3.42 -3.49 -1.90
C VAL A 37 1.94 -3.89 -1.94
N TYR A 38 1.65 -5.18 -2.05
CA TYR A 38 0.27 -5.66 -2.08
C TYR A 38 -0.40 -5.58 -0.73
N GLY A 39 0.33 -5.64 0.38
CA GLY A 39 -0.27 -5.46 1.71
C GLY A 39 -0.89 -4.09 1.91
N ASP A 40 -0.17 -3.05 1.50
CA ASP A 40 -0.67 -1.68 1.53
C ASP A 40 -1.93 -1.51 0.65
N ILE A 41 -1.87 -2.01 -0.60
CA ILE A 41 -2.98 -1.93 -1.55
C ILE A 41 -4.19 -2.78 -1.11
N GLY A 42 -3.96 -3.98 -0.59
CA GLY A 42 -4.99 -4.99 -0.32
C GLY A 42 -5.76 -4.78 0.98
N THR A 43 -5.18 -4.12 1.98
CA THR A 43 -5.92 -3.75 3.20
C THR A 43 -6.91 -2.62 2.95
N SER A 44 -6.70 -1.83 1.89
CA SER A 44 -7.48 -0.63 1.65
C SER A 44 -8.97 -0.87 1.33
N PRO A 45 -9.30 -1.85 0.47
CA PRO A 45 -10.67 -2.29 0.25
C PRO A 45 -11.40 -2.76 1.52
N MET A 46 -10.67 -3.40 2.45
CA MET A 46 -11.25 -3.95 3.67
C MET A 46 -11.72 -2.85 4.63
N TYR A 47 -10.94 -1.77 4.80
CA TYR A 47 -11.41 -0.64 5.60
C TYR A 47 -12.61 0.04 4.94
N THR A 48 -12.60 0.15 3.60
CA THR A 48 -13.64 0.83 2.84
C THR A 48 -14.96 0.08 2.99
N MET A 49 -14.92 -1.24 2.80
CA MET A 49 -16.09 -2.09 2.98
C MET A 49 -16.63 -2.02 4.41
N LYS A 50 -15.75 -2.07 5.41
CA LYS A 50 -16.15 -1.94 6.82
C LYS A 50 -16.82 -0.59 7.10
N ALA A 51 -16.30 0.51 6.55
CA ALA A 51 -16.89 1.84 6.70
C ALA A 51 -18.26 1.95 6.02
N ILE A 52 -18.42 1.37 4.82
CA ILE A 52 -19.71 1.34 4.09
C ILE A 52 -20.76 0.54 4.88
N ILE A 53 -20.38 -0.60 5.44
CA ILE A 53 -21.28 -1.42 6.28
C ILE A 53 -21.70 -0.64 7.52
N ALA A 54 -20.75 0.00 8.22
CA ALA A 54 -21.03 0.79 9.41
C ALA A 54 -21.94 2.00 9.09
N GLY A 55 -21.70 2.69 7.98
CA GLY A 55 -22.47 3.87 7.55
C GLY A 55 -23.93 3.58 7.19
N ASN A 56 -24.27 2.34 6.88
CA ASN A 56 -25.63 1.94 6.52
C ASN A 56 -26.43 1.30 7.67
N GLY A 57 -25.92 1.31 8.90
CA GLY A 57 -26.61 0.72 10.05
C GLY A 57 -26.29 -0.76 10.30
N GLY A 58 -25.27 -1.30 9.63
CA GLY A 58 -24.77 -2.66 9.83
C GLY A 58 -25.17 -3.65 8.73
N LEU A 59 -24.86 -4.93 8.97
CA LEU A 59 -25.11 -6.02 8.00
C LEU A 59 -26.60 -6.31 7.76
N LEU A 60 -27.48 -5.93 8.70
CA LEU A 60 -28.91 -6.29 8.66
C LEU A 60 -29.76 -5.36 7.79
N THR A 61 -29.28 -4.14 7.55
CA THR A 61 -29.93 -3.11 6.71
C THR A 61 -29.32 -3.04 5.31
N MET A 62 -28.30 -3.85 5.04
CA MET A 62 -27.61 -3.92 3.76
C MET A 62 -28.44 -4.65 2.71
N SER A 63 -29.00 -3.90 1.76
CA SER A 63 -29.55 -4.48 0.54
C SER A 63 -28.42 -5.08 -0.32
N THR A 64 -28.73 -6.17 -1.02
CA THR A 64 -27.83 -6.80 -2.00
C THR A 64 -27.33 -5.80 -3.04
N ASP A 65 -28.15 -4.82 -3.42
CA ASP A 65 -27.76 -3.79 -4.40
C ASP A 65 -26.67 -2.87 -3.87
N VAL A 66 -26.72 -2.49 -2.58
CA VAL A 66 -25.69 -1.66 -1.94
C VAL A 66 -24.36 -2.41 -1.86
N VAL A 67 -24.40 -3.70 -1.52
CA VAL A 67 -23.20 -4.55 -1.47
C VAL A 67 -22.58 -4.69 -2.86
N LEU A 68 -23.39 -4.98 -3.88
CA LEU A 68 -22.90 -5.10 -5.26
C LEU A 68 -22.36 -3.79 -5.81
N GLY A 69 -23.00 -2.65 -5.50
CA GLY A 69 -22.53 -1.33 -5.90
C GLY A 69 -21.22 -0.94 -5.22
N ALA A 70 -21.09 -1.17 -3.91
CA ALA A 70 -19.86 -0.95 -3.16
C ALA A 70 -18.70 -1.80 -3.70
N LEU A 71 -18.93 -3.08 -3.94
CA LEU A 71 -17.93 -3.98 -4.53
C LEU A 71 -17.51 -3.52 -5.93
N SER A 72 -18.48 -3.11 -6.77
CA SER A 72 -18.20 -2.58 -8.11
C SER A 72 -17.33 -1.32 -8.05
N LEU A 73 -17.66 -0.37 -7.19
CA LEU A 73 -16.87 0.85 -6.98
C LEU A 73 -15.45 0.54 -6.51
N ILE A 74 -15.29 -0.39 -5.56
CA ILE A 74 -13.96 -0.79 -5.07
C ILE A 74 -13.14 -1.40 -6.21
N ILE A 75 -13.69 -2.36 -6.95
CA ILE A 75 -12.99 -3.05 -8.05
C ILE A 75 -12.56 -2.05 -9.12
N TRP A 76 -13.47 -1.20 -9.58
CA TRP A 76 -13.19 -0.24 -10.64
C TRP A 76 -12.28 0.89 -10.18
N THR A 77 -12.42 1.36 -8.95
CA THR A 77 -11.54 2.39 -8.38
C THR A 77 -10.11 1.88 -8.26
N LEU A 78 -9.89 0.68 -7.72
CA LEU A 78 -8.55 0.08 -7.65
C LEU A 78 -7.96 -0.15 -9.04
N THR A 79 -8.76 -0.67 -9.98
CA THR A 79 -8.32 -0.93 -11.35
C THR A 79 -7.94 0.37 -12.08
N LEU A 80 -8.78 1.41 -11.97
CA LEU A 80 -8.54 2.70 -12.61
C LEU A 80 -7.37 3.44 -11.95
N ILE A 81 -7.28 3.47 -10.62
CA ILE A 81 -6.17 4.14 -9.93
C ILE A 81 -4.84 3.48 -10.29
N THR A 82 -4.73 2.15 -10.21
CA THR A 82 -3.49 1.42 -10.55
C THR A 82 -3.11 1.61 -12.02
N THR A 83 -4.07 1.52 -12.94
CA THR A 83 -3.80 1.67 -14.38
C THR A 83 -3.47 3.11 -14.76
N VAL A 84 -4.29 4.08 -14.34
CA VAL A 84 -4.16 5.48 -14.78
C VAL A 84 -3.05 6.19 -14.01
N LYS A 85 -3.10 6.22 -12.68
CA LYS A 85 -2.14 6.97 -11.86
C LYS A 85 -0.77 6.30 -11.87
N TYR A 86 -0.70 4.99 -11.65
CA TYR A 86 0.59 4.31 -11.48
C TYR A 86 1.20 3.88 -12.81
N VAL A 87 0.45 3.19 -13.68
CA VAL A 87 1.01 2.70 -14.95
C VAL A 87 1.11 3.81 -16.00
N MET A 88 0.09 4.65 -16.19
CA MET A 88 0.17 5.68 -17.25
C MET A 88 0.94 6.93 -16.84
N VAL A 89 0.87 7.38 -15.59
CA VAL A 89 1.54 8.62 -15.15
C VAL A 89 2.89 8.32 -14.47
N ALA A 90 2.93 7.47 -13.44
CA ALA A 90 4.15 7.25 -12.67
C ALA A 90 5.25 6.51 -13.46
N MET A 91 4.89 5.53 -14.30
CA MET A 91 5.87 4.82 -15.14
C MET A 91 6.30 5.59 -16.40
N LYS A 92 5.50 6.56 -16.87
CA LYS A 92 5.90 7.46 -17.98
C LYS A 92 6.75 8.65 -17.52
N ALA A 93 6.78 8.91 -16.22
CA ALA A 93 7.57 9.98 -15.63
C ALA A 93 8.98 9.46 -15.29
N ASP A 94 9.84 9.38 -16.29
CA ASP A 94 11.24 9.04 -16.11
C ASP A 94 12.11 10.31 -16.00
N ASN A 95 12.95 10.38 -14.96
CA ASN A 95 14.03 11.37 -14.88
C ASN A 95 15.34 10.64 -14.66
N HIS A 96 16.15 10.49 -15.71
CA HIS A 96 17.51 9.94 -15.59
C HIS A 96 17.60 8.61 -14.81
N ASN A 97 16.73 7.64 -15.11
CA ASN A 97 16.67 6.31 -14.48
C ASN A 97 16.27 6.28 -12.98
N GLU A 98 15.84 7.39 -12.39
CA GLU A 98 15.06 7.36 -11.15
C GLU A 98 13.57 7.37 -11.52
N GLY A 99 12.90 6.24 -11.29
CA GLY A 99 11.47 6.10 -11.53
C GLY A 99 10.64 6.53 -10.33
N GLY A 100 9.47 7.12 -10.59
CA GLY A 100 8.42 7.28 -9.59
C GLY A 100 8.11 8.72 -9.19
N ILE A 101 7.25 8.83 -8.18
CA ILE A 101 6.57 10.07 -7.78
C ILE A 101 7.58 11.15 -7.32
N PHE A 102 8.72 10.73 -6.75
CA PHE A 102 9.82 11.61 -6.33
C PHE A 102 10.66 12.14 -7.51
N ALA A 103 10.79 11.38 -8.59
CA ALA A 103 11.44 11.84 -9.82
C ALA A 103 10.58 12.90 -10.53
N LEU A 104 9.26 12.69 -10.55
CA LEU A 104 8.29 13.67 -11.05
C LEU A 104 8.31 14.96 -10.21
N TYR A 105 8.40 14.84 -8.88
CA TYR A 105 8.57 15.98 -7.97
C TYR A 105 9.86 16.79 -8.25
N SER A 106 10.97 16.08 -8.50
CA SER A 106 12.28 16.67 -8.82
C SER A 106 12.29 17.36 -10.20
N LEU A 107 11.58 16.81 -11.19
CA LEU A 107 11.38 17.40 -12.53
C LEU A 107 10.53 18.67 -12.48
N VAL A 108 9.38 18.61 -11.81
CA VAL A 108 8.42 19.72 -11.66
C VAL A 108 9.08 20.95 -11.04
N LYS A 109 9.95 20.75 -10.05
CA LYS A 109 10.72 21.84 -9.42
C LYS A 109 11.67 22.56 -10.38
N LYS A 110 12.13 21.91 -11.46
CA LYS A 110 13.06 22.48 -12.45
C LYS A 110 12.35 23.24 -13.58
N CYS A 111 11.06 22.99 -13.80
CA CYS A 111 10.32 23.58 -14.93
C CYS A 111 9.79 25.00 -14.66
N ALA A 112 9.34 25.32 -13.45
CA ALA A 112 8.86 26.67 -13.12
C ALA A 112 8.94 26.96 -11.61
N LYS A 113 9.34 28.18 -11.22
CA LYS A 113 9.41 28.61 -9.80
C LYS A 113 8.05 28.54 -9.09
N TRP A 114 6.94 28.74 -9.80
CA TRP A 114 5.58 28.66 -9.24
C TRP A 114 5.17 27.21 -8.90
N LEU A 115 5.78 26.21 -9.55
CA LEU A 115 5.47 24.80 -9.36
C LEU A 115 6.01 24.24 -8.03
N ILE A 116 6.77 25.04 -7.26
CA ILE A 116 7.24 24.69 -5.92
C ILE A 116 6.08 24.57 -4.92
N ILE A 117 5.06 25.43 -5.03
CA ILE A 117 3.90 25.42 -4.12
C ILE A 117 3.09 24.11 -4.25
N PRO A 118 2.60 23.72 -5.45
CA PRO A 118 1.89 22.45 -5.61
C PRO A 118 2.79 21.24 -5.33
N ALA A 119 4.09 21.33 -5.61
CA ALA A 119 5.03 20.30 -5.20
C ALA A 119 5.03 20.16 -3.67
N MET A 120 5.30 21.21 -2.89
CA MET A 120 5.33 21.13 -1.42
C MET A 120 4.02 20.58 -0.83
N ILE A 121 2.87 20.95 -1.39
CA ILE A 121 1.56 20.40 -0.98
C ILE A 121 1.50 18.90 -1.26
N GLY A 122 1.89 18.46 -2.46
CA GLY A 122 1.93 17.03 -2.81
C GLY A 122 2.91 16.22 -1.94
N GLY A 123 4.07 16.79 -1.61
CA GLY A 123 5.04 16.17 -0.71
C GLY A 123 4.51 16.03 0.72
N ALA A 124 3.85 17.07 1.24
CA ALA A 124 3.18 17.02 2.54
C ALA A 124 2.04 15.99 2.57
N ALA A 125 1.24 15.92 1.50
CA ALA A 125 0.16 14.94 1.38
C ALA A 125 0.70 13.50 1.36
N LEU A 126 1.82 13.24 0.68
CA LEU A 126 2.46 11.93 0.66
C LEU A 126 3.00 11.54 2.05
N LEU A 127 3.60 12.49 2.78
CA LEU A 127 4.03 12.26 4.16
C LEU A 127 2.85 11.99 5.09
N ALA A 128 1.75 12.74 4.94
CA ALA A 128 0.53 12.53 5.71
C ALA A 128 -0.06 11.14 5.47
N ASP A 129 -0.13 10.70 4.21
CA ASP A 129 -0.63 9.37 3.82
C ASP A 129 0.19 8.23 4.46
N GLY A 130 1.53 8.38 4.46
CA GLY A 130 2.44 7.43 5.10
C GLY A 130 2.28 7.33 6.63
N ILE A 131 1.81 8.38 7.29
CA ILE A 131 1.53 8.40 8.74
C ILE A 131 0.11 7.88 9.03
N LEU A 132 -0.86 8.18 8.16
CA LEU A 132 -2.28 7.90 8.38
C LEU A 132 -2.59 6.40 8.20
N THR A 133 -1.98 5.76 7.21
CA THR A 133 -2.20 4.34 6.88
C THR A 133 -1.99 3.37 8.05
N PRO A 134 -0.85 3.38 8.77
CA PRO A 134 -0.66 2.48 9.92
C PRO A 134 -1.67 2.75 11.05
N ALA A 135 -2.08 4.00 11.26
CA ALA A 135 -3.07 4.33 12.29
C ALA A 135 -4.47 3.80 11.96
N VAL A 136 -4.93 3.97 10.72
CA VAL A 136 -6.25 3.52 10.28
C VAL A 136 -6.31 2.00 10.16
N THR A 137 -5.30 1.36 9.59
CA THR A 137 -5.27 -0.10 9.42
C THR A 137 -5.29 -0.84 10.77
N VAL A 138 -4.49 -0.41 11.75
CA VAL A 138 -4.49 -1.03 13.09
C VAL A 138 -5.81 -0.78 13.82
N THR A 139 -6.34 0.45 13.78
CA THR A 139 -7.62 0.76 14.43
C THR A 139 -8.75 -0.07 13.84
N THR A 140 -8.83 -0.15 12.51
CA THR A 140 -9.87 -0.92 11.83
C THR A 140 -9.73 -2.41 12.05
N ALA A 141 -8.52 -2.94 12.24
CA ALA A 141 -8.28 -4.33 12.60
C ALA A 141 -8.81 -4.65 14.01
N ILE A 142 -8.55 -3.79 15.01
CA ILE A 142 -9.06 -3.97 16.37
C ILE A 142 -10.59 -3.85 16.41
N GLU A 143 -11.16 -2.87 15.70
CA GLU A 143 -12.60 -2.75 15.56
C GLU A 143 -13.22 -3.94 14.81
N GLY A 144 -12.50 -4.51 13.83
CA GLY A 144 -12.90 -5.74 13.16
C GLY A 144 -12.93 -6.91 14.13
N LEU A 145 -11.95 -7.01 15.02
CA LEU A 145 -11.89 -8.07 16.03
C LEU A 145 -13.06 -8.03 17.01
N ARG A 146 -13.59 -6.83 17.32
CA ARG A 146 -14.79 -6.65 18.17
C ARG A 146 -16.06 -7.31 17.62
N THR A 147 -16.09 -7.69 16.34
CA THR A 147 -17.20 -8.48 15.77
C THR A 147 -17.23 -9.93 16.29
N ILE A 148 -16.11 -10.42 16.84
CA ILE A 148 -16.03 -11.75 17.43
C ILE A 148 -16.48 -11.70 18.90
N PRO A 149 -17.46 -12.51 19.34
CA PRO A 149 -18.00 -12.47 20.70
C PRO A 149 -16.93 -12.58 21.80
N ALA A 150 -15.93 -13.43 21.61
CA ALA A 150 -14.84 -13.61 22.55
C ALA A 150 -13.96 -12.36 22.71
N ALA A 151 -13.72 -11.64 21.63
CA ALA A 151 -12.93 -10.40 21.68
C ALA A 151 -13.77 -9.22 22.17
N HIS A 152 -15.06 -9.19 21.84
CA HIS A 152 -16.01 -8.22 22.35
C HIS A 152 -16.10 -8.25 23.89
N ALA A 153 -16.06 -9.44 24.50
CA ALA A 153 -16.04 -9.58 25.96
C ALA A 153 -14.82 -8.93 26.63
N ILE A 154 -13.69 -8.82 25.93
CA ILE A 154 -12.44 -8.24 26.46
C ILE A 154 -12.34 -6.75 26.13
N ILE A 155 -12.69 -6.35 24.91
CA ILE A 155 -12.55 -4.99 24.40
C ILE A 155 -13.74 -4.11 24.86
N GLY A 156 -14.92 -4.71 25.00
CA GLY A 156 -16.17 -4.02 25.27
C GLY A 156 -16.58 -3.06 24.15
N ASP A 157 -17.57 -2.22 24.45
CA ASP A 157 -18.09 -1.25 23.49
C ASP A 157 -17.39 0.11 23.49
N ASN A 158 -16.38 0.27 24.34
CA ASN A 158 -15.77 1.55 24.63
C ASN A 158 -14.66 1.90 23.60
N GLN A 159 -14.89 2.95 22.82
CA GLN A 159 -13.93 3.43 21.82
C GLN A 159 -12.58 3.82 22.43
N HIS A 160 -12.54 4.26 23.69
CA HIS A 160 -11.28 4.59 24.37
C HIS A 160 -10.36 3.37 24.53
N ILE A 161 -10.92 2.16 24.74
CA ILE A 161 -10.15 0.92 24.87
C ILE A 161 -9.52 0.57 23.52
N VAL A 162 -10.29 0.69 22.42
CA VAL A 162 -9.79 0.48 21.06
C VAL A 162 -8.61 1.41 20.77
N VAL A 163 -8.76 2.70 21.05
CA VAL A 163 -7.70 3.70 20.84
C VAL A 163 -6.46 3.39 21.69
N MET A 164 -6.64 3.00 22.96
CA MET A 164 -5.51 2.65 23.83
C MET A 164 -4.75 1.43 23.32
N ILE A 165 -5.46 0.37 22.90
CA ILE A 165 -4.85 -0.82 22.31
C ILE A 165 -4.09 -0.46 21.03
N THR A 166 -4.69 0.34 20.14
CA THR A 166 -4.02 0.83 18.92
C THR A 166 -2.73 1.56 19.25
N ILE A 167 -2.73 2.48 20.21
CA ILE A 167 -1.53 3.23 20.61
C ILE A 167 -0.45 2.27 21.12
N ILE A 168 -0.80 1.31 21.96
CA ILE A 168 0.16 0.31 22.49
C ILE A 168 0.76 -0.52 21.35
N ILE A 169 -0.07 -0.99 20.40
CA ILE A 169 0.39 -1.75 19.23
C ILE A 169 1.33 -0.89 18.39
N LEU A 170 0.96 0.35 18.06
CA LEU A 170 1.79 1.25 17.26
C LEU A 170 3.12 1.52 17.97
N CYS A 171 3.12 1.91 19.25
CA CYS A 171 4.33 2.12 20.03
C CYS A 171 5.26 0.89 20.01
N THR A 172 4.69 -0.31 20.16
CA THR A 172 5.44 -1.57 20.12
C THR A 172 6.02 -1.83 18.73
N LEU A 173 5.22 -1.67 17.68
CA LEU A 173 5.67 -1.86 16.29
C LEU A 173 6.78 -0.87 15.92
N PHE A 174 6.63 0.41 16.26
CA PHE A 174 7.66 1.43 16.03
C PHE A 174 8.94 1.18 16.85
N ALA A 175 8.81 0.70 18.09
CA ALA A 175 9.96 0.31 18.90
C ALA A 175 10.74 -0.86 18.27
N LEU A 176 10.03 -1.87 17.76
CA LEU A 176 10.63 -3.03 17.08
C LEU A 176 11.28 -2.64 15.74
N GLN A 177 10.70 -1.69 15.00
CA GLN A 177 11.29 -1.18 13.75
C GLN A 177 12.66 -0.53 13.96
N LYS A 178 12.90 0.10 15.12
CA LYS A 178 14.20 0.70 15.48
C LYS A 178 15.31 -0.35 15.61
N ALA A 179 14.98 -1.59 15.98
CA ALA A 179 15.94 -2.67 16.20
C ALA A 179 16.36 -3.43 14.92
N GLY A 180 15.65 -3.26 13.79
CA GLY A 180 16.05 -3.84 12.51
C GLY A 180 14.89 -4.09 11.54
N THR A 181 14.66 -3.16 10.62
CA THR A 181 13.64 -3.25 9.56
C THR A 181 13.85 -4.43 8.60
N SER A 182 15.11 -4.87 8.42
CA SER A 182 15.46 -5.99 7.53
C SER A 182 14.89 -7.33 8.02
N THR A 183 14.87 -7.56 9.33
CA THR A 183 14.34 -8.82 9.90
C THR A 183 12.82 -8.86 9.82
N ILE A 184 12.16 -7.74 10.12
CA ILE A 184 10.70 -7.59 10.05
C ILE A 184 10.22 -7.76 8.60
N GLY A 185 10.91 -7.14 7.64
CA GLY A 185 10.58 -7.25 6.22
C GLY A 185 10.61 -8.68 5.70
N LYS A 186 11.57 -9.51 6.15
CA LYS A 186 11.67 -10.93 5.76
C LYS A 186 10.49 -11.77 6.26
N ALA A 187 9.98 -11.49 7.46
CA ALA A 187 8.80 -12.17 7.99
C ALA A 187 7.49 -11.70 7.33
N PHE A 188 7.46 -10.46 6.87
CA PHE A 188 6.26 -9.84 6.29
C PHE A 188 5.79 -10.55 5.01
N GLY A 189 6.70 -10.88 4.09
CA GLY A 189 6.37 -11.55 2.83
C GLY A 189 5.56 -12.84 3.00
N PRO A 190 6.07 -13.84 3.76
CA PRO A 190 5.34 -15.08 4.03
C PRO A 190 4.00 -14.87 4.74
N VAL A 191 3.94 -13.99 5.75
CA VAL A 191 2.70 -13.71 6.49
C VAL A 191 1.63 -13.12 5.57
N MET A 192 2.01 -12.14 4.73
CA MET A 192 1.08 -11.55 3.77
C MET A 192 0.63 -12.54 2.72
N THR A 193 1.52 -13.40 2.26
CA THR A 193 1.18 -14.46 1.29
C THR A 193 0.14 -15.41 1.88
N LEU A 194 0.34 -15.85 3.13
CA LEU A 194 -0.61 -16.70 3.85
C LEU A 194 -1.96 -15.99 4.02
N TRP A 195 -1.94 -14.71 4.39
CA TRP A 195 -3.16 -13.91 4.55
C TRP A 195 -3.93 -13.75 3.23
N PHE A 196 -3.26 -13.43 2.13
CA PHE A 196 -3.89 -13.33 0.82
C PHE A 196 -4.43 -14.67 0.33
N LEU A 197 -3.71 -15.77 0.60
CA LEU A 197 -4.17 -17.11 0.25
C LEU A 197 -5.43 -17.48 1.04
N PHE A 198 -5.48 -17.12 2.32
CA PHE A 198 -6.68 -17.27 3.15
C PHE A 198 -7.86 -16.46 2.60
N LEU A 199 -7.67 -15.17 2.29
CA LEU A 199 -8.73 -14.35 1.70
C LEU A 199 -9.18 -14.87 0.33
N GLY A 200 -8.24 -15.31 -0.51
CA GLY A 200 -8.54 -15.88 -1.81
C GLY A 200 -9.36 -17.16 -1.70
N ALA A 201 -8.95 -18.08 -0.81
CA ALA A 201 -9.69 -19.32 -0.56
C ALA A 201 -11.11 -19.03 -0.02
N MET A 202 -11.23 -18.18 1.00
CA MET A 202 -12.54 -17.79 1.56
C MET A 202 -13.40 -17.07 0.52
N GLY A 203 -12.82 -16.17 -0.28
CA GLY A 203 -13.51 -15.45 -1.33
C GLY A 203 -14.05 -16.38 -2.42
N VAL A 204 -13.22 -17.32 -2.90
CA VAL A 204 -13.62 -18.32 -3.90
C VAL A 204 -14.72 -19.23 -3.36
N MET A 205 -14.61 -19.71 -2.11
CA MET A 205 -15.64 -20.53 -1.48
C MET A 205 -16.98 -19.79 -1.39
N ASN A 206 -16.97 -18.51 -0.98
CA ASN A 206 -18.19 -17.71 -0.90
C ASN A 206 -18.75 -17.33 -2.28
N MET A 207 -17.89 -17.14 -3.28
CA MET A 207 -18.32 -16.86 -4.66
C MET A 207 -19.08 -18.04 -5.28
N PHE A 208 -18.74 -19.28 -4.93
CA PHE A 208 -19.51 -20.46 -5.36
C PHE A 208 -20.88 -20.57 -4.67
N ALA A 209 -21.02 -20.03 -3.46
CA ALA A 209 -22.29 -20.01 -2.75
C ALA A 209 -23.27 -18.99 -3.36
N ASP A 210 -22.77 -17.83 -3.83
CA ASP A 210 -23.57 -16.84 -4.52
C ASP A 210 -22.84 -16.26 -5.76
N ILE A 211 -23.15 -16.84 -6.92
CA ILE A 211 -22.58 -16.43 -8.21
C ILE A 211 -23.03 -15.03 -8.62
N SER A 212 -24.08 -14.47 -7.99
CA SER A 212 -24.57 -13.13 -8.31
C SER A 212 -23.55 -12.03 -7.98
N VAL A 213 -22.56 -12.32 -7.11
CA VAL A 213 -21.43 -11.44 -6.77
C VAL A 213 -20.61 -11.06 -8.01
N VAL A 214 -20.55 -11.93 -9.04
CA VAL A 214 -19.86 -11.62 -10.31
C VAL A 214 -20.45 -10.39 -11.01
N ARG A 215 -21.73 -10.07 -10.75
CA ARG A 215 -22.38 -8.86 -11.29
C ARG A 215 -21.73 -7.57 -10.78
N ALA A 216 -21.00 -7.61 -9.65
CA ALA A 216 -20.22 -6.47 -9.17
C ALA A 216 -19.10 -6.06 -10.14
N LEU A 217 -18.68 -6.93 -11.06
CA LEU A 217 -17.72 -6.55 -12.11
C LEU A 217 -18.31 -5.53 -13.10
N ASN A 218 -19.62 -5.37 -13.17
CA ASN A 218 -20.25 -4.36 -14.02
C ASN A 218 -20.12 -2.97 -13.37
N PRO A 219 -19.41 -2.00 -14.00
CA PRO A 219 -19.20 -0.66 -13.43
C PRO A 219 -20.52 0.12 -13.25
N VAL A 220 -21.54 -0.20 -14.06
CA VAL A 220 -22.84 0.47 -14.01
C VAL A 220 -23.55 0.25 -12.67
N ARG A 221 -23.29 -0.89 -11.99
CA ARG A 221 -23.81 -1.21 -10.66
C ARG A 221 -23.29 -0.29 -9.56
N GLY A 222 -22.11 0.32 -9.74
CA GLY A 222 -21.54 1.25 -8.77
C GLY A 222 -22.07 2.67 -8.88
N ILE A 223 -22.74 2.99 -9.99
CA ILE A 223 -23.22 4.35 -10.32
C ILE A 223 -24.75 4.46 -10.18
N LEU A 224 -25.48 3.37 -10.43
CA LEU A 224 -26.92 3.23 -10.23
C LEU A 224 -27.26 2.94 -8.76
#